data_AF-A0A6P3YBV7-F1
#
_entry.id   AF-A0A6P3YBV7-F1
#
_cell.length_a   1.000
_cell.length_b   1.000
_cell.length_c   1.000
_cell.angle_alpha   90.00
_cell.angle_beta   90.00
_cell.angle_gamma   90.00
#
_symmetry.space_group_name_H-M   'P 1'
#
loop_
_entity.id
_entity.type
_entity.pdbx_description
1 polymer ?
#
loop_
_entity_poly.entity_id
_entity_poly.type
_entity_poly.pdbx_seq_one_letter_code
_entity_poly.pdbx_strand_id
1 'polypeptide(L)'
;MEYPIGKHLDRHISFYLTQLSYEMQPGRLSALEMMHTIITGFPLKTLIARSGYIFLMAGVRLINDDDPTCRKLCAKCIKEMINRMPSNEKNKLFEIVIEWLKDDKVITDYRESLNNELFPSNQSQRRSESFL
;
A
#
# COMPACT_ATOMS: atom_id res chain seq x y z
N MET A 1 -26.08 -0.44 16.42
CA MET A 1 -25.66 0.96 16.64
C MET A 1 -25.99 1.75 15.39
N GLU A 2 -27.07 2.53 15.39
CA GLU A 2 -27.38 3.48 14.31
C GLU A 2 -27.00 4.89 14.76
N TYR A 3 -25.72 5.22 14.61
CA TYR A 3 -25.26 6.60 14.73
C TYR A 3 -25.13 7.18 13.31
N PRO A 4 -25.67 8.37 13.01
CA PRO A 4 -25.62 8.95 11.67
C PRO A 4 -24.21 9.47 11.34
N ILE A 5 -23.31 8.55 10.98
CA ILE A 5 -21.89 8.81 10.62
C ILE A 5 -21.75 9.53 9.27
N GLY A 6 -22.83 9.68 8.49
CA GLY A 6 -22.80 9.99 7.05
C GLY A 6 -21.83 11.09 6.61
N LYS A 7 -21.68 12.19 7.36
CA LYS A 7 -20.79 13.31 7.01
C LYS A 7 -19.32 13.12 7.43
N HIS A 8 -19.02 12.17 8.31
CA HIS A 8 -17.69 11.98 8.90
C HIS A 8 -17.05 10.64 8.55
N LEU A 9 -17.76 9.78 7.81
CA LEU A 9 -17.29 8.45 7.43
C LEU A 9 -15.91 8.47 6.78
N ASP A 10 -15.74 9.30 5.75
CA ASP A 10 -14.49 9.39 5.00
C ASP A 10 -13.35 9.94 5.86
N ARG A 11 -13.66 10.86 6.77
CA ARG A 11 -12.69 11.38 7.75
C ARG A 11 -12.20 10.27 8.68
N HIS A 12 -13.08 9.42 9.20
CA HIS A 12 -12.69 8.32 10.08
C HIS A 12 -11.87 7.26 9.34
N ILE A 13 -12.26 6.90 8.13
CA ILE A 13 -11.49 5.95 7.30
C ILE A 13 -10.11 6.53 6.99
N SER A 14 -10.05 7.79 6.56
CA SER A 14 -8.78 8.45 6.30
C SER A 14 -7.90 8.52 7.55
N PHE A 15 -8.49 8.77 8.72
CA PHE A 15 -7.75 8.74 9.98
C PHE A 15 -7.07 7.39 10.19
N TYR A 16 -7.81 6.29 10.18
CA TYR A 16 -7.20 4.96 10.40
C TYR A 16 -6.21 4.56 9.31
N LEU A 17 -6.46 4.93 8.05
CA LEU A 17 -5.52 4.69 6.95
C LEU A 17 -4.20 5.47 7.14
N THR A 18 -4.25 6.70 7.65
CA THR A 18 -3.01 7.46 7.97
C THR A 18 -2.25 6.84 9.13
N GLN A 19 -2.95 6.26 10.12
CA GLN A 19 -2.33 5.59 11.27
C GLN A 19 -1.66 4.25 10.90
N LEU A 20 -1.85 3.74 9.69
CA LEU A 20 -1.12 2.57 9.22
C LEU A 20 0.39 2.82 9.16
N SER A 21 0.82 4.06 9.01
CA SER A 21 2.24 4.45 9.02
C SER A 21 2.70 5.03 10.35
N TYR A 22 1.96 4.78 11.44
CA TYR A 22 2.34 5.25 12.77
C TYR A 22 3.67 4.62 13.23
N GLU A 23 4.47 5.37 13.98
CA GLU A 23 5.82 4.97 14.38
C GLU A 23 5.82 3.71 15.27
N MET A 24 4.85 3.62 16.20
CA MET A 24 4.76 2.49 17.13
C MET A 24 3.92 1.34 16.54
N GLN A 25 4.48 0.13 16.56
CA GLN A 25 3.81 -1.09 16.10
C GLN A 25 2.41 -1.29 16.73
N PRO A 26 2.19 -1.13 18.06
CA PRO A 26 0.86 -1.28 18.64
C PRO A 26 -0.19 -0.33 18.03
N GLY A 27 0.20 0.92 17.72
CA GLY A 27 -0.70 1.89 17.08
C GLY A 27 -1.11 1.46 15.67
N ARG A 28 -0.15 0.94 14.89
CA ARG A 28 -0.43 0.37 13.56
C ARG A 28 -1.35 -0.84 13.64
N LEU A 29 -1.12 -1.74 14.59
CA LEU A 29 -1.97 -2.92 14.80
C LEU A 29 -3.40 -2.51 15.15
N SER A 30 -3.59 -1.57 16.08
CA SER A 30 -4.93 -1.06 16.41
C SER A 30 -5.63 -0.42 15.21
N ALA A 31 -4.90 0.33 14.38
CA ALA A 31 -5.45 0.90 13.15
C ALA A 31 -5.86 -0.20 12.15
N LEU A 32 -5.03 -1.23 11.97
CA LEU A 32 -5.32 -2.37 11.11
C LEU A 32 -6.52 -3.19 11.61
N GLU A 33 -6.65 -3.42 12.91
CA GLU A 33 -7.81 -4.10 13.51
C GLU A 33 -9.12 -3.32 13.28
N MET A 34 -9.06 -1.99 13.40
CA MET A 34 -10.20 -1.14 13.10
C MET A 34 -10.54 -1.16 11.61
N MET A 35 -9.54 -1.11 10.73
CA MET A 35 -9.74 -1.25 9.29
C MET A 35 -10.35 -2.61 8.93
N HIS A 36 -9.90 -3.69 9.56
CA HIS A 36 -10.49 -5.02 9.40
C HIS A 36 -11.96 -5.04 9.82
N THR A 37 -12.31 -4.38 10.93
CA THR A 37 -13.69 -4.25 11.42
C THR A 37 -14.55 -3.45 10.44
N ILE A 38 -14.02 -2.36 9.88
CA ILE A 38 -14.70 -1.57 8.83
C ILE A 38 -14.93 -2.43 7.58
N ILE A 39 -13.90 -3.13 7.11
CA ILE A 39 -13.94 -3.95 5.90
C ILE A 39 -14.93 -5.12 6.05
N THR A 40 -15.03 -5.73 7.23
CA THR A 40 -15.92 -6.87 7.49
C THR A 40 -17.31 -6.45 7.97
N GLY A 41 -17.48 -5.26 8.53
CA GLY A 41 -18.75 -4.75 9.05
C GLY A 41 -19.58 -3.91 8.07
N PHE A 42 -18.96 -3.24 7.09
CA PHE A 42 -19.70 -2.27 6.26
C PHE A 42 -20.68 -2.91 5.27
N PRO A 43 -21.78 -2.20 4.93
CA PRO A 43 -22.59 -2.54 3.77
C PRO A 43 -21.72 -2.56 2.50
N LEU A 44 -21.93 -3.55 1.64
CA LEU A 44 -21.06 -3.80 0.49
C LEU A 44 -20.95 -2.58 -0.44
N LYS A 45 -22.05 -1.88 -0.72
CA LYS A 45 -22.05 -0.66 -1.54
C LYS A 45 -21.16 0.44 -0.96
N THR A 46 -21.17 0.61 0.36
CA THR A 46 -20.34 1.60 1.07
C THR A 46 -18.87 1.25 1.00
N LEU A 47 -18.54 -0.05 1.12
CA LEU A 47 -17.19 -0.57 1.00
C LEU A 47 -16.64 -0.40 -0.42
N ILE A 48 -17.41 -0.79 -1.44
CA ILE A 48 -17.04 -0.65 -2.86
C ILE A 48 -16.69 0.80 -3.20
N ALA A 49 -17.48 1.77 -2.72
CA ALA A 49 -17.25 3.19 -2.98
C ALA A 49 -15.89 3.71 -2.47
N ARG A 50 -15.22 2.97 -1.58
CA ARG A 50 -13.96 3.37 -0.93
C ARG A 50 -12.84 2.34 -1.13
N SER A 51 -13.11 1.27 -1.86
CA SER A 51 -12.19 0.14 -1.99
C SER A 51 -10.88 0.54 -2.66
N GLY A 52 -10.91 1.40 -3.67
CA GLY A 52 -9.71 1.91 -4.34
C GLY A 52 -8.77 2.66 -3.40
N TYR A 53 -9.31 3.57 -2.58
CA TYR A 53 -8.51 4.32 -1.60
C TYR A 53 -7.95 3.42 -0.49
N ILE A 54 -8.77 2.53 0.06
CA ILE A 54 -8.34 1.55 1.06
C ILE A 54 -7.25 0.65 0.49
N PHE A 55 -7.44 0.14 -0.74
CA PHE A 55 -6.50 -0.75 -1.43
C PHE A 55 -5.15 -0.07 -1.65
N LEU A 56 -5.16 1.18 -2.14
CA LEU A 56 -3.95 1.98 -2.34
C LEU A 56 -3.16 2.14 -1.04
N MET A 57 -3.81 2.68 0.00
CA MET A 57 -3.15 3.01 1.26
C MET A 57 -2.66 1.75 2.01
N ALA A 58 -3.48 0.69 2.04
CA ALA A 58 -3.09 -0.57 2.66
C ALA A 58 -2.02 -1.30 1.83
N GLY A 59 -2.04 -1.20 0.50
CA GLY A 59 -1.04 -1.81 -0.38
C GLY A 59 0.36 -1.25 -0.13
N VAL A 60 0.48 0.08 0.00
CA VAL A 60 1.73 0.73 0.38
C VAL A 60 2.22 0.21 1.73
N ARG A 61 1.32 0.07 2.72
CA ARG A 61 1.73 -0.45 4.03
C ARG A 61 2.12 -1.92 4.01
N LEU A 62 1.42 -2.75 3.23
CA LEU A 62 1.73 -4.18 3.12
C LEU A 62 3.19 -4.43 2.71
N ILE A 63 3.72 -3.61 1.80
CA ILE A 63 5.08 -3.72 1.29
C ILE A 63 6.09 -3.08 2.25
N ASN A 64 5.77 -1.90 2.77
CA ASN A 64 6.72 -1.06 3.50
C ASN A 64 6.70 -1.25 5.03
N ASP A 65 5.84 -2.10 5.58
CA ASP A 65 5.86 -2.39 7.02
C ASP A 65 7.07 -3.25 7.37
N ASP A 66 7.84 -2.80 8.35
CA ASP A 66 9.00 -3.49 8.92
C ASP A 66 8.59 -4.71 9.76
N ASP A 67 7.43 -4.64 10.42
CA ASP A 67 6.95 -5.69 11.30
C ASP A 67 6.11 -6.76 10.55
N PRO A 68 6.50 -8.05 10.60
CA PRO A 68 5.80 -9.11 9.88
C PRO A 68 4.36 -9.34 10.37
N THR A 69 4.07 -9.04 11.65
CA THR A 69 2.72 -9.19 12.20
C THR A 69 1.78 -8.17 11.58
N CYS A 70 2.24 -6.92 11.47
CA CYS A 70 1.49 -5.86 10.79
C CYS A 70 1.30 -6.18 9.30
N ARG A 71 2.33 -6.65 8.59
CA ARG A 71 2.19 -7.11 7.18
C ARG A 71 1.13 -8.20 7.04
N LYS A 72 1.15 -9.21 7.91
CA LYS A 72 0.18 -10.31 7.90
C LYS A 72 -1.25 -9.82 8.11
N LEU A 73 -1.47 -8.91 9.05
CA LEU A 73 -2.80 -8.35 9.32
C LEU A 73 -3.26 -7.42 8.18
N CYS A 74 -2.36 -6.65 7.59
CA CYS A 74 -2.64 -5.83 6.41
C CYS A 74 -3.04 -6.70 5.20
N ALA A 75 -2.30 -7.78 4.94
CA ALA A 75 -2.63 -8.75 3.89
C ALA A 75 -4.01 -9.37 4.12
N LYS A 76 -4.35 -9.70 5.38
CA LYS A 76 -5.68 -10.19 5.75
C LYS A 76 -6.76 -9.17 5.41
N CYS A 77 -6.58 -7.89 5.77
CA CYS A 77 -7.54 -6.83 5.46
C CYS A 77 -7.79 -6.72 3.94
N ILE A 78 -6.72 -6.67 3.14
CA ILE A 78 -6.81 -6.58 1.68
C ILE A 78 -7.51 -7.82 1.11
N LYS A 79 -7.16 -9.02 1.57
CA LYS A 79 -7.77 -10.28 1.15
C LYS A 79 -9.28 -10.31 1.45
N GLU A 80 -9.69 -9.96 2.66
CA GLU A 80 -11.11 -9.92 3.03
C GLU A 80 -11.88 -8.90 2.19
N MET A 81 -11.31 -7.71 1.95
CA MET A 81 -11.94 -6.71 1.08
C MET A 81 -12.16 -7.26 -0.33
N ILE A 82 -11.12 -7.81 -0.96
CA ILE A 82 -11.19 -8.42 -2.29
C ILE A 82 -12.20 -9.56 -2.34
N ASN A 83 -12.26 -10.41 -1.32
CA ASN A 83 -13.20 -11.53 -1.27
C ASN A 83 -14.66 -11.09 -1.23
N ARG A 84 -14.95 -9.98 -0.53
CA ARG A 84 -16.31 -9.45 -0.41
C ARG A 84 -16.84 -8.78 -1.68
N MET A 85 -15.96 -8.34 -2.59
CA MET A 85 -16.36 -7.61 -3.79
C MET A 85 -16.79 -8.54 -4.92
N PRO A 86 -17.74 -8.12 -5.79
CA PRO A 86 -18.05 -8.83 -7.02
C PRO A 86 -16.90 -8.68 -8.05
N SER A 87 -16.82 -9.60 -9.01
CA SER A 87 -15.68 -9.70 -9.95
C SER A 87 -15.39 -8.41 -10.72
N ASN A 88 -16.43 -7.66 -11.11
CA ASN A 88 -16.28 -6.38 -11.80
C ASN A 88 -15.56 -5.33 -10.94
N GLU A 89 -15.86 -5.26 -9.64
CA GLU A 89 -15.19 -4.32 -8.73
C GLU A 89 -13.78 -4.79 -8.37
N LYS A 90 -13.52 -6.11 -8.32
CA LYS A 90 -12.16 -6.64 -8.20
C LYS A 90 -11.30 -6.23 -9.40
N ASN A 91 -11.84 -6.35 -10.61
CA ASN A 91 -11.13 -6.01 -11.84
C ASN A 91 -10.68 -4.54 -11.84
N LYS A 92 -11.51 -3.62 -11.35
CA LYS A 92 -11.11 -2.20 -11.18
C LYS A 92 -9.89 -2.04 -10.25
N LEU A 93 -9.79 -2.83 -9.18
CA LEU A 93 -8.60 -2.80 -8.33
C LEU A 93 -7.38 -3.41 -9.01
N PHE A 94 -7.56 -4.47 -9.80
CA PHE A 94 -6.48 -5.03 -10.61
C PHE A 94 -5.99 -4.04 -11.67
N GLU A 95 -6.89 -3.29 -12.31
CA GLU A 95 -6.54 -2.25 -13.28
C GLU A 95 -5.60 -1.20 -12.68
N ILE A 96 -5.77 -0.82 -11.39
CA ILE A 96 -4.84 0.07 -10.69
C ILE A 96 -3.41 -0.52 -10.68
N VAL A 97 -3.29 -1.81 -10.35
CA VAL A 97 -1.97 -2.49 -10.29
C VAL A 97 -1.37 -2.63 -11.68
N ILE A 98 -2.18 -3.01 -12.67
CA ILE A 98 -1.74 -3.14 -14.06
C ILE A 98 -1.26 -1.79 -14.60
N GLU A 99 -1.94 -0.70 -14.26
CA GLU A 99 -1.52 0.64 -14.68
C GLU A 99 -0.17 1.03 -14.09
N TRP A 100 0.08 0.74 -12.82
CA TRP A 100 1.39 0.98 -12.21
C TRP A 100 2.50 0.13 -12.81
N LEU A 101 2.21 -1.12 -13.18
CA LEU A 101 3.20 -2.00 -13.80
C LEU A 101 3.57 -1.58 -15.21
N LYS A 102 2.73 -0.80 -15.89
CA LYS A 102 3.03 -0.23 -17.22
C LYS A 102 3.92 1.01 -17.15
N ASP A 103 4.18 1.59 -15.98
CA ASP A 103 5.03 2.76 -15.85
C ASP A 103 6.49 2.38 -16.19
N ASP A 104 6.98 2.88 -17.33
CA ASP A 104 8.31 2.60 -17.87
C ASP A 104 9.45 2.96 -16.92
N LYS A 105 9.21 3.88 -15.97
CA LYS A 105 10.20 4.24 -14.94
C LYS A 105 10.54 3.06 -14.04
N VAL A 106 9.56 2.26 -13.65
CA VAL A 106 9.78 1.08 -12.78
C VAL A 106 10.68 0.06 -13.46
N ILE A 107 10.49 -0.15 -14.77
CA ILE A 107 11.30 -1.08 -15.57
C ILE A 107 12.70 -0.51 -15.82
N THR A 108 12.81 0.81 -16.01
CA THR A 108 14.09 1.48 -16.29
C THR A 108 14.96 1.54 -15.03
N ASP A 109 14.40 1.90 -13.87
CA ASP A 109 15.09 1.94 -12.58
C ASP A 109 15.59 0.55 -12.17
N TYR A 110 14.81 -0.51 -12.42
CA TYR A 110 15.22 -1.89 -12.18
C TYR A 110 16.36 -2.35 -13.11
N ARG A 111 16.37 -1.87 -14.35
CA ARG A 111 17.48 -2.13 -15.29
C ARG A 111 18.75 -1.39 -14.88
N GLU A 112 18.62 -0.16 -14.42
CA GLU A 112 19.76 0.63 -13.93
C GLU A 112 20.35 0.08 -12.62
N SER A 113 19.51 -0.39 -11.69
CA SER A 113 19.98 -1.03 -10.46
C SER A 113 20.75 -2.32 -10.74
N LEU A 114 20.23 -3.20 -11.61
CA LEU A 114 20.93 -4.41 -12.03
C LEU A 114 22.25 -4.10 -12.76
N ASN A 115 22.28 -3.08 -13.62
CA ASN A 115 23.50 -2.67 -14.30
C ASN A 115 24.55 -2.15 -13.32
N ASN A 116 24.16 -1.40 -12.28
CA ASN A 116 25.08 -0.91 -11.25
C ASN A 116 25.60 -2.03 -10.33
N GLU A 117 24.83 -3.09 -10.10
CA GLU A 117 25.28 -4.26 -9.33
C GLU A 117 26.21 -5.18 -10.14
N LEU A 118 25.91 -5.40 -11.43
CA LEU A 118 26.70 -6.26 -12.32
C LEU A 118 27.97 -5.58 -12.86
N PHE A 119 27.92 -4.27 -13.04
CA PHE A 119 29.01 -3.45 -13.57
C PHE A 119 29.17 -2.17 -12.72
N PRO A 120 29.64 -2.28 -11.47
CA PRO A 120 29.84 -1.12 -10.62
C PRO A 120 30.84 -0.18 -11.30
N SER A 121 30.39 1.03 -11.64
CA SER A 121 31.26 2.02 -12.26
C SER A 121 32.35 2.42 -11.26
N ASN A 122 33.61 2.00 -11.52
CA ASN A 122 34.80 2.43 -10.80
C ASN A 122 35.00 3.95 -10.96
N GLN A 123 34.29 4.75 -10.18
CA GLN A 123 34.49 6.19 -10.09
C GLN A 123 35.62 6.57 -9.11
N SER A 124 36.25 5.61 -8.43
CA SER A 124 37.33 5.83 -7.47
C SER A 124 38.75 5.88 -8.06
N GLN A 125 38.96 5.58 -9.35
CA GLN A 125 40.30 5.57 -9.96
C GLN A 125 40.63 6.76 -10.89
N ARG A 126 39.70 7.69 -11.13
CA ARG A 126 39.91 8.84 -12.05
C ARG A 126 40.25 10.18 -11.38
N ARG A 127 40.73 10.18 -10.13
CA ARG A 127 41.21 11.40 -9.44
C ARG A 127 42.73 11.51 -9.26
N SER A 128 43.52 10.49 -9.59
CA SER A 128 44.98 10.51 -9.40
C SER A 128 45.82 10.87 -10.63
N GLU A 129 45.24 11.03 -11.83
CA GLU A 129 45.99 11.33 -13.07
C GLU A 129 45.76 12.74 -13.63
N SER A 130 45.30 13.68 -12.80
CA SER A 130 45.16 15.10 -13.19
C SER A 130 46.21 16.04 -12.56
N PHE A 131 47.22 15.47 -11.91
CA PHE A 131 48.33 16.21 -11.30
C PHE A 131 49.68 15.57 -11.62
N LEU A 132 50.04 15.49 -12.90
CA LEU A 132 51.44 15.51 -13.36
C LEU A 132 51.49 16.08 -14.78
#